data_AF-A0A9E6AHQ9-F1
#
_entry.id   AF-A0A9E6AHQ9-F1
#
_cell.length_a   1.000
_cell.length_b   1.000
_cell.length_c   1.000
_cell.angle_alpha   90.00
_cell.angle_beta   90.00
_cell.angle_gamma   90.00
#
_symmetry.space_group_name_H-M   'P 1'
#
loop_
_entity.id
_entity.type
_entity.pdbx_description
1 polymer ?
#
loop_
_entity_poly.entity_id
_entity_poly.type
_entity_poly.pdbx_seq_one_letter_code
_entity_poly.pdbx_strand_id
1 'polypeptide(L)'
;MSEPQTYPSTNALLCSRLVDSEEETVDLALNLARNLRAGDVVLLNGALGSGKTFFARALIQSRLFEIGAWEDVPSPSFTLVQEYDLGTDALW
;
A
#
# COMPACT_ATOMS: atom_id res chain seq x y z
N MET A 1 -13.57 -32.80 1.11
CA MET A 1 -12.94 -32.84 -0.24
C MET A 1 -13.37 -31.54 -0.90
N SER A 2 -12.52 -30.52 -0.84
CA SER A 2 -12.83 -29.17 -1.33
C SER A 2 -11.90 -28.88 -2.50
N GLU A 3 -12.47 -28.41 -3.60
CA GLU A 3 -11.81 -28.21 -4.90
C GLU A 3 -10.58 -27.30 -4.82
N PRO A 4 -9.55 -27.52 -5.67
CA PRO A 4 -8.44 -26.59 -5.81
C PRO A 4 -8.95 -25.31 -6.47
N GLN A 5 -8.90 -24.18 -5.76
CA GLN A 5 -9.13 -22.87 -6.34
C GLN A 5 -8.07 -22.59 -7.41
N THR A 6 -8.50 -22.47 -8.66
CA THR A 6 -7.67 -22.02 -9.77
C THR A 6 -7.31 -20.54 -9.56
N TYR A 7 -6.07 -20.26 -9.17
CA TYR A 7 -5.55 -18.89 -9.17
C TYR A 7 -5.43 -18.39 -10.62
N PRO A 8 -5.96 -17.20 -10.97
CA PRO A 8 -5.79 -16.66 -12.31
C PRO A 8 -4.30 -16.49 -12.60
N SER A 9 -3.86 -16.92 -13.78
CA SER A 9 -2.50 -16.75 -14.28
C SER A 9 -2.15 -15.26 -14.26
N THR A 10 -1.36 -14.83 -13.28
CA THR A 10 -0.95 -13.43 -13.12
C THR A 10 -0.02 -13.04 -14.25
N ASN A 11 -0.48 -12.22 -15.18
CA ASN A 11 0.39 -11.47 -16.07
C ASN A 11 1.17 -10.47 -15.20
N ALA A 12 2.42 -10.79 -14.86
CA ALA A 12 3.28 -9.88 -14.12
C ALA A 12 3.93 -8.88 -15.10
N LEU A 13 3.61 -7.60 -14.93
CA LEU A 13 4.39 -6.52 -15.53
C LEU A 13 5.54 -6.18 -14.59
N LEU A 14 6.77 -6.22 -15.09
CA LEU A 14 7.95 -5.80 -14.33
C LEU A 14 8.25 -4.33 -14.62
N CYS A 15 8.26 -3.51 -13.58
CA CYS A 15 8.71 -2.12 -13.62
C CYS A 15 9.70 -1.89 -12.47
N SER A 16 10.79 -1.16 -12.73
CA SER A 16 11.80 -0.84 -11.73
C SER A 16 12.00 0.66 -11.64
N ARG A 17 11.99 1.19 -10.41
CA ARG A 17 12.32 2.59 -10.12
C ARG A 17 13.27 2.61 -8.93
N LEU A 18 14.37 3.34 -9.07
CA LEU A 18 15.26 3.67 -7.96
C LEU A 18 14.76 4.95 -7.30
N VAL A 19 14.84 4.98 -5.98
CA VAL A 19 14.54 6.15 -5.15
C VAL A 19 15.71 6.38 -4.20
N ASP A 20 16.17 7.61 -4.07
CA ASP A 20 17.34 7.96 -3.26
C ASP A 20 17.02 8.89 -2.07
N SER A 21 15.76 9.31 -1.95
CA SER A 21 15.28 10.18 -0.88
C SER A 21 13.90 9.78 -0.34
N GLU A 22 13.57 10.31 0.84
CA GLU A 22 12.25 10.17 1.43
C GLU A 22 11.17 10.84 0.56
N GLU A 23 11.48 11.98 -0.03
CA GLU A 23 10.58 12.73 -0.93
C GLU A 23 10.24 11.92 -2.17
N GLU A 24 11.23 11.31 -2.83
CA GLU A 24 10.98 10.42 -3.98
C GLU A 24 10.17 9.18 -3.61
N THR A 25 10.33 8.70 -2.37
CA THR A 25 9.54 7.58 -1.85
C THR A 25 8.08 7.99 -1.64
N VAL A 26 7.83 9.20 -1.14
CA VAL A 26 6.48 9.77 -1.01
C VAL A 26 5.84 9.96 -2.39
N ASP A 27 6.57 10.51 -3.36
CA ASP A 27 6.08 10.67 -4.72
C ASP A 27 5.71 9.34 -5.38
N LEU A 28 6.51 8.29 -5.15
CA LEU A 28 6.18 6.95 -5.62
C LEU A 28 4.89 6.43 -4.97
N ALA A 29 4.73 6.63 -3.66
CA ALA A 29 3.55 6.20 -2.92
C ALA A 29 2.27 6.92 -3.39
N LEU A 30 2.35 8.24 -3.60
CA LEU A 30 1.27 9.07 -4.14
C LEU A 30 0.84 8.60 -5.53
N ASN A 31 1.82 8.34 -6.41
CA ASN A 31 1.53 7.87 -7.76
C ASN A 31 0.89 6.47 -7.74
N LEU A 32 1.35 5.57 -6.86
CA LEU A 32 0.72 4.26 -6.71
C LEU A 32 -0.71 4.39 -6.17
N ALA A 33 -0.91 5.17 -5.11
CA ALA A 33 -2.21 5.40 -4.48
C ALA A 33 -3.30 5.81 -5.48
N ARG A 34 -2.99 6.76 -6.37
CA ARG A 34 -3.92 7.25 -7.42
C ARG A 34 -4.35 6.18 -8.42
N ASN A 35 -3.54 5.13 -8.59
CA ASN A 35 -3.80 4.06 -9.55
C ASN A 35 -4.44 2.83 -8.90
N LEU A 36 -4.44 2.73 -7.56
CA LEU A 36 -5.04 1.62 -6.84
C LEU A 36 -6.57 1.67 -6.90
N ARG A 37 -7.16 0.49 -6.98
CA ARG A 37 -8.61 0.27 -7.01
C ARG A 37 -9.00 -0.72 -5.91
N ALA A 38 -10.28 -0.70 -5.55
CA ALA A 38 -10.83 -1.70 -4.64
C ALA A 38 -10.56 -3.11 -5.19
N GLY A 39 -10.02 -3.99 -4.34
CA GLY A 39 -9.61 -5.35 -4.69
C GLY A 39 -8.14 -5.52 -5.08
N ASP A 40 -7.38 -4.43 -5.26
CA ASP A 40 -5.94 -4.52 -5.46
C ASP A 40 -5.22 -4.95 -4.17
N VAL A 41 -4.15 -5.74 -4.31
CA VAL A 41 -3.31 -6.20 -3.19
C VAL A 41 -1.87 -5.80 -3.45
N VAL A 42 -1.29 -5.01 -2.53
CA VAL A 42 0.10 -4.54 -2.62
C VAL A 42 0.95 -5.26 -1.59
N LEU A 43 1.91 -6.07 -2.05
CA LEU A 43 2.90 -6.71 -1.19
C LEU A 43 4.19 -5.86 -1.15
N LEU A 44 4.58 -5.42 0.05
CA LEU A 44 5.87 -4.76 0.28
C LEU A 44 6.89 -5.77 0.79
N ASN A 45 7.92 -6.06 0.00
CA ASN A 45 8.98 -6.99 0.35
C ASN A 45 10.35 -6.29 0.39
N GLY A 46 11.17 -6.61 1.40
CA GLY A 46 12.49 -6.01 1.57
C GLY A 46 13.05 -6.19 2.98
N ALA A 47 14.35 -6.00 3.15
CA ALA A 47 15.06 -6.15 4.43
C ALA A 47 14.58 -5.17 5.51
N LEU A 48 14.89 -5.42 6.78
CA LEU A 48 14.63 -4.47 7.87
C LEU A 48 15.31 -3.12 7.56
N GLY A 49 14.62 -2.01 7.80
CA GLY A 49 15.13 -0.68 7.49
C GLY A 49 15.02 -0.26 6.01
N SER A 50 14.47 -1.09 5.13
CA SER A 50 14.32 -0.77 3.70
C SER A 50 13.23 0.27 3.37
N GLY A 51 12.67 0.97 4.36
CA GLY A 51 11.64 2.00 4.14
C GLY A 51 10.21 1.49 3.91
N LYS A 52 9.91 0.18 4.02
CA LYS A 52 8.54 -0.38 3.81
C LYS A 52 7.46 0.34 4.62
N THR A 53 7.68 0.55 5.91
CA THR A 53 6.73 1.22 6.81
C THR A 53 6.56 2.70 6.45
N PHE A 54 7.63 3.35 6.01
CA PHE A 54 7.56 4.73 5.53
C PHE A 54 6.72 4.82 4.25
N PHE A 55 6.97 3.93 3.30
CA PHE A 55 6.20 3.84 2.05
C PHE A 55 4.71 3.54 2.28
N ALA A 56 4.39 2.53 3.09
CA ALA A 56 3.01 2.18 3.42
C ALA A 56 2.26 3.38 4.01
N ARG A 57 2.88 4.09 4.96
CA ARG A 57 2.30 5.29 5.56
C ARG A 57 2.04 6.40 4.54
N ALA A 58 3.01 6.71 3.69
CA ALA A 58 2.84 7.70 2.65
C ALA A 58 1.68 7.34 1.68
N LEU A 59 1.54 6.05 1.36
CA LEU A 59 0.47 5.55 0.50
C LEU A 59 -0.92 5.71 1.16
N ILE A 60 -1.04 5.29 2.41
CA ILE A 60 -2.30 5.39 3.18
C ILE A 60 -2.71 6.86 3.34
N GLN A 61 -1.77 7.72 3.75
CA GLN A 61 -2.00 9.17 3.86
C GLN A 61 -2.42 9.79 2.52
N SER A 62 -1.85 9.33 1.41
CA SER A 62 -2.24 9.80 0.07
C SER A 62 -3.70 9.46 -0.24
N ARG A 63 -4.16 8.24 0.10
CA ARG A 63 -5.56 7.82 -0.11
C ARG A 63 -6.54 8.58 0.80
N LEU A 64 -6.16 8.80 2.06
CA LEU A 64 -6.97 9.58 3.00
C LEU A 64 -7.10 11.04 2.55
N PHE A 65 -6.01 11.63 2.06
CA PHE A 65 -6.01 13.00 1.56
C PHE A 65 -6.96 13.18 0.36
N GLU A 66 -7.10 12.18 -0.51
CA GLU A 66 -8.03 12.21 -1.66
C GLU A 66 -9.51 12.34 -1.24
N ILE A 67 -9.87 11.86 -0.04
CA ILE A 67 -11.22 11.99 0.51
C ILE A 67 -11.35 13.15 1.51
N GLY A 68 -10.31 13.98 1.65
CA GLY A 68 -10.28 15.08 2.62
C GLY A 68 -10.17 14.62 4.08
N ALA A 69 -9.74 13.37 4.31
CA ALA A 69 -9.45 12.83 5.63
C ALA A 69 -7.96 12.97 5.96
N TRP A 70 -7.65 13.08 7.24
CA TRP A 70 -6.28 13.05 7.74
C TRP A 70 -6.25 12.35 9.09
N GLU A 71 -5.47 11.29 9.18
CA GLU A 71 -5.25 10.52 10.40
C GLU A 71 -3.79 10.13 10.54
N ASP A 72 -3.35 9.96 11.78
CA ASP A 72 -2.02 9.44 12.06
C ASP A 72 -1.97 7.96 11.66
N VAL A 73 -0.94 7.63 10.87
CA VAL A 73 -0.66 6.26 10.40
C VAL A 73 0.56 5.76 11.16
N PRO A 74 0.41 5.27 12.40
CA PRO A 74 1.54 4.79 13.18
C PRO A 74 2.14 3.53 12.56
N SER A 75 3.41 3.25 12.85
CA SER A 75 4.00 1.95 12.53
C SER A 75 3.25 0.86 13.31
N PRO A 76 2.64 -0.14 12.65
CA PRO A 76 1.98 -1.25 13.32
C PRO A 76 3.06 -2.15 13.93
N SER A 77 3.51 -1.80 15.13
CA SER A 77 4.56 -2.55 15.82
C SER A 77 4.00 -3.80 16.50
N PHE A 78 2.69 -3.82 16.77
CA PHE A 78 1.97 -4.93 17.42
C PHE A 78 0.57 -5.19 16.83
N THR A 79 0.10 -4.37 15.89
CA THR A 79 -1.22 -4.54 15.26
C THR A 79 -1.07 -5.46 14.05
N LEU A 80 -1.70 -6.64 14.09
CA LEU A 80 -1.63 -7.62 12.99
C LEU A 80 -2.25 -7.09 11.69
N VAL A 81 -3.36 -6.34 11.80
CA VAL A 81 -4.07 -5.69 10.70
C VAL A 81 -4.58 -4.35 11.22
N GLN A 82 -4.36 -3.27 10.47
CA GLN A 82 -4.87 -1.94 10.81
C GLN A 82 -5.71 -1.42 9.66
N GLU A 83 -6.98 -1.20 9.93
CA GLU A 83 -7.94 -0.70 8.95
C GLU A 83 -7.99 0.83 8.99
N TYR A 84 -8.08 1.45 7.82
CA TYR A 84 -8.23 2.88 7.59
C TYR A 84 -9.46 3.13 6.72
N ASP A 85 -10.37 3.98 7.20
CA ASP A 85 -11.65 4.26 6.55
C ASP A 85 -11.48 5.25 5.39
N LEU A 86 -11.86 4.83 4.18
CA LEU A 86 -11.84 5.65 2.97
C LEU A 86 -13.25 6.13 2.57
N GLY A 87 -14.20 6.12 3.50
CA GLY A 87 -15.57 6.61 3.35
C GLY A 87 -16.51 5.62 2.66
N THR A 88 -16.15 5.12 1.48
CA THR A 88 -16.93 4.09 0.75
C THR A 88 -16.32 2.70 0.81
N ASP A 89 -15.02 2.63 1.07
CA ASP A 89 -14.22 1.41 1.17
C ASP A 89 -13.29 1.51 2.38
N ALA A 90 -12.61 0.41 2.72
CA ALA A 90 -11.58 0.40 3.75
C ALA A 90 -10.26 -0.13 3.18
N LEU A 91 -9.15 0.46 3.65
CA LEU A 91 -7.80 -0.03 3.39
C LEU A 91 -7.32 -0.80 4.61
N TRP A 92 -6.85 -2.04 4.40
CA TRP A 92 -6.48 -3.00 5.44
C TRP A 92 -4.98 -3.31 5.42
#